data_AF-A0ABC8K546-F1
#
_entry.id   AF-A0ABC8K546-F1
#
_cell.length_a   1.000
_cell.length_b   1.000
_cell.length_c   1.000
_cell.angle_alpha   90.00
_cell.angle_beta   90.00
_cell.angle_gamma   90.00
#
_symmetry.space_group_name_H-M   'P 1'
#
loop_
_entity.id
_entity.type
_entity.pdbx_description
1 polymer ?
#
loop_
_entity_poly.entity_id
_entity_poly.type
_entity_poly.pdbx_seq_one_letter_code
_entity_poly.pdbx_strand_id
1 'polypeptide(L)'
;MAGEGSKPKATIDDAYAYIRTVKDRFQNDREKYDDFLVIMNNFKARRIDRDGCIQDVRRLFKGNRDLISGFNVFLPKALETTTDLWNLKIR
;
A
#
# COMPACT_ATOMS: atom_id res chain seq x y z
N MET A 1 9.01 -17.70 26.57
CA MET A 1 7.65 -17.51 26.05
C MET A 1 7.66 -16.28 25.15
N ALA A 2 7.91 -16.46 23.85
CA ALA A 2 7.86 -15.35 22.90
C ALA A 2 6.41 -15.22 22.43
N GLY A 3 5.71 -14.20 22.92
CA GLY A 3 4.41 -13.83 22.37
C GLY A 3 4.63 -13.38 20.93
N GLU A 4 4.12 -14.15 19.97
CA GLU A 4 3.96 -13.70 18.60
C GLU A 4 3.11 -12.42 18.63
N GLY A 5 3.79 -11.29 18.53
CA GLY A 5 3.17 -9.98 18.31
C GLY A 5 2.40 -10.03 17.01
N SER A 6 1.12 -10.37 17.11
CA SER A 6 0.14 -10.03 16.08
C SER A 6 0.20 -8.51 15.94
N LYS A 7 0.91 -8.01 14.92
CA LYS A 7 0.79 -6.60 14.52
C LYS A 7 -0.70 -6.29 14.51
N PRO A 8 -1.17 -5.26 15.24
CA PRO A 8 -2.57 -4.94 15.29
C PRO A 8 -3.09 -4.79 13.85
N LYS A 9 -4.25 -5.37 13.57
CA LYS A 9 -4.91 -5.19 12.27
C LYS A 9 -5.02 -3.69 12.03
N ALA A 10 -4.56 -3.23 10.87
CA ALA A 10 -4.65 -1.81 10.52
C ALA A 10 -6.09 -1.33 10.72
N THR A 11 -6.25 -0.24 11.48
CA THR A 11 -7.56 0.31 11.81
C THR A 11 -8.05 1.23 10.70
N ILE A 12 -9.32 1.62 10.77
CA ILE A 12 -9.89 2.63 9.88
C ILE A 12 -9.16 3.98 10.06
N ASP A 13 -8.74 4.31 11.28
CA ASP A 13 -7.98 5.53 11.56
C ASP A 13 -6.60 5.52 10.88
N ASP A 14 -5.89 4.39 10.95
CA ASP A 14 -4.62 4.20 10.23
C ASP A 14 -4.79 4.41 8.72
N ALA A 15 -5.91 3.93 8.15
CA ALA A 15 -6.18 4.09 6.73
C ALA A 15 -6.40 5.56 6.36
N TYR A 16 -7.14 6.31 7.17
CA TYR A 16 -7.31 7.75 6.98
C TYR A 16 -5.98 8.51 7.11
N ALA A 17 -5.15 8.15 8.09
CA ALA A 17 -3.83 8.73 8.28
C ALA A 17 -2.94 8.47 7.05
N TYR A 18 -2.94 7.25 6.52
CA TYR A 18 -2.17 6.91 5.31
C TYR A 18 -2.62 7.71 4.08
N ILE A 19 -3.93 7.83 3.84
CA ILE A 19 -4.46 8.64 2.73
C ILE A 19 -4.04 10.10 2.86
N ARG A 20 -4.04 10.66 4.08
CA ARG A 20 -3.53 12.03 4.32
C ARG A 20 -2.05 12.16 3.98
N THR A 21 -1.23 11.19 4.36
CA THR A 21 0.21 11.17 4.02
C THR A 21 0.43 11.13 2.51
N VAL A 22 -0.32 10.29 1.77
CA VAL A 22 -0.25 10.26 0.30
C VAL A 22 -0.64 11.61 -0.29
N LYS A 23 -1.71 12.23 0.22
CA LYS A 23 -2.18 13.56 -0.22
C LYS A 23 -1.14 14.65 0.01
N ASP A 24 -0.52 14.69 1.18
CA ASP A 24 0.53 15.65 1.51
C ASP A 24 1.77 15.46 0.63
N ARG A 25 2.19 14.20 0.43
CA ARG A 25 3.35 13.87 -0.39
C ARG A 25 3.20 14.32 -1.84
N PHE A 26 1.98 14.24 -2.37
CA PHE A 26 1.65 14.63 -3.74
C PHE A 26 0.85 15.95 -3.81
N GLN A 27 0.98 16.83 -2.81
CA GLN A 27 0.25 18.11 -2.78
C GLN A 27 0.52 19.00 -4.01
N ASN A 28 1.75 18.90 -4.55
CA ASN A 28 2.20 19.62 -5.75
C ASN A 28 1.97 18.81 -7.05
N ASP A 29 1.50 17.57 -6.94
CA ASP A 29 1.37 16.62 -8.06
C ASP A 29 0.02 15.92 -7.92
N ARG A 30 -1.06 16.69 -8.13
CA ARG A 30 -2.44 16.25 -7.90
C ARG A 30 -2.84 15.04 -8.75
N GLU A 31 -2.23 14.90 -9.93
CA GLU A 31 -2.46 13.76 -10.83
C GLU A 31 -2.10 12.44 -10.14
N LYS A 32 -0.95 12.37 -9.44
CA LYS A 32 -0.58 11.17 -8.68
C LYS A 32 -1.53 10.83 -7.54
N TYR A 33 -2.09 11.84 -6.89
CA TYR A 33 -3.10 11.59 -5.85
C TYR A 33 -4.41 11.08 -6.46
N ASP A 34 -4.83 11.63 -7.60
CA ASP A 34 -6.02 11.18 -8.34
C ASP A 34 -5.87 9.74 -8.85
N ASP A 35 -4.73 9.41 -9.47
CA ASP A 35 -4.38 8.06 -9.91
C ASP A 35 -4.47 7.06 -8.76
N PHE A 36 -3.99 7.42 -7.56
CA PHE A 36 -4.11 6.57 -6.39
C PHE A 36 -5.58 6.29 -6.05
N LEU A 37 -6.44 7.30 -6.08
CA LEU A 37 -7.88 7.13 -5.85
C LEU A 37 -8.53 6.26 -6.92
N VAL A 38 -8.13 6.40 -8.18
CA VAL A 38 -8.59 5.56 -9.30
C VAL A 38 -8.25 4.09 -9.05
N ILE A 39 -7.00 3.79 -8.66
CA ILE A 39 -6.58 2.41 -8.32
C ILE A 39 -7.44 1.86 -7.19
N MET A 40 -7.62 2.63 -6.11
CA MET A 40 -8.44 2.21 -4.96
C MET A 40 -9.90 2.00 -5.35
N ASN A 41 -10.45 2.84 -6.23
CA ASN A 41 -11.80 2.68 -6.75
C ASN A 41 -11.94 1.44 -7.62
N ASN A 42 -10.98 1.18 -8.51
CA ASN A 42 -10.95 -0.01 -9.35
C ASN A 42 -10.90 -1.30 -8.51
N PHE A 43 -10.12 -1.29 -7.44
CA PHE A 43 -10.07 -2.40 -6.48
C PHE A 43 -11.42 -2.58 -5.76
N LYS A 44 -12.04 -1.50 -5.26
CA LYS A 44 -13.39 -1.56 -4.63
C LYS A 44 -14.46 -2.06 -5.60
N ALA A 45 -14.39 -1.65 -6.86
CA ALA A 45 -15.29 -2.05 -7.93
C ALA A 45 -15.00 -3.47 -8.47
N ARG A 46 -14.02 -4.18 -7.91
CA ARG A 46 -13.56 -5.51 -8.37
C ARG A 46 -13.15 -5.54 -9.86
N ARG A 47 -12.68 -4.41 -10.39
CA ARG A 47 -12.15 -4.28 -11.77
C ARG A 47 -10.73 -4.81 -11.87
N ILE A 48 -9.97 -4.68 -10.78
CA ILE A 48 -8.63 -5.25 -10.62
C ILE A 48 -8.62 -6.15 -9.39
N ASP A 49 -7.84 -7.22 -9.47
CA ASP A 49 -7.58 -8.08 -8.32
C ASP A 49 -6.54 -7.45 -7.37
N ARG A 50 -6.35 -8.07 -6.22
CA ARG A 50 -5.32 -7.73 -5.23
C ARG A 50 -3.94 -7.55 -5.85
N ASP A 51 -3.49 -8.47 -6.71
CA ASP A 51 -2.15 -8.38 -7.31
C ASP A 51 -2.01 -7.16 -8.23
N GLY A 52 -3.05 -6.89 -9.05
CA GLY A 52 -3.11 -5.71 -9.90
C GLY A 52 -3.08 -4.41 -9.10
N CYS A 53 -3.85 -4.34 -8.01
CA CYS A 53 -3.84 -3.20 -7.10
C CYS A 53 -2.44 -2.94 -6.50
N ILE A 54 -1.76 -3.99 -6.04
CA ILE A 54 -0.39 -3.87 -5.49
C ILE A 54 0.59 -3.40 -6.57
N GLN A 55 0.50 -3.95 -7.77
CA GLN A 55 1.39 -3.60 -8.88
C GLN A 55 1.23 -2.13 -9.29
N ASP A 56 -0.02 -1.67 -9.43
CA ASP A 56 -0.33 -0.29 -9.80
C ASP A 56 0.11 0.70 -8.71
N VAL A 57 -0.13 0.39 -7.43
CA VAL A 57 0.36 1.21 -6.29
C VAL A 57 1.89 1.30 -6.29
N ARG A 58 2.60 0.19 -6.54
CA ARG A 58 4.07 0.20 -6.63
C ARG A 58 4.58 1.03 -7.79
N ARG A 59 3.89 0.98 -8.94
CA ARG A 59 4.25 1.78 -10.11
C ARG A 59 4.03 3.26 -9.85
N LEU A 60 2.88 3.62 -9.27
CA LEU A 60 2.52 4.99 -8.96
C LEU A 60 3.48 5.62 -7.94
N PHE A 61 3.86 4.87 -6.92
CA PHE A 61 4.77 5.33 -5.86
C PHE A 61 6.24 4.95 -6.10
N LYS A 62 6.63 4.68 -7.35
CA LYS A 62 8.03 4.41 -7.70
C LYS A 62 8.91 5.55 -7.19
N GLY A 63 9.94 5.21 -6.40
CA GLY A 63 10.83 6.18 -5.75
C GLY A 63 10.37 6.67 -4.36
N ASN A 64 9.13 6.39 -3.95
CA ASN A 64 8.58 6.71 -2.62
C ASN A 64 8.38 5.44 -1.81
N ARG A 65 9.49 4.85 -1.33
CA ARG A 65 9.48 3.57 -0.61
C ARG A 65 8.66 3.60 0.68
N ASP A 66 8.60 4.75 1.35
CA ASP A 66 7.83 4.94 2.59
C ASP A 66 6.33 4.76 2.36
N LEU A 67 5.80 5.25 1.23
CA LEU A 67 4.39 5.09 0.88
C LEU A 67 4.07 3.62 0.56
N ILE A 68 4.93 2.95 -0.20
CA ILE A 68 4.76 1.52 -0.51
C ILE A 68 4.77 0.69 0.78
N SER A 69 5.68 1.00 1.71
CA SER A 69 5.75 0.33 3.02
C SER A 69 4.49 0.57 3.84
N GLY A 70 4.00 1.82 3.89
CA GLY A 70 2.75 2.18 4.55
C GLY A 70 1.55 1.41 4.00
N PHE A 71 1.48 1.23 2.68
CA PHE A 71 0.41 0.44 2.05
C PHE A 71 0.45 -1.04 2.48
N ASN A 72 1.64 -1.63 2.63
CA ASN A 72 1.79 -3.03 3.02
C ASN A 72 1.23 -3.34 4.42
N VAL A 73 1.13 -2.35 5.31
CA VAL A 73 0.52 -2.50 6.65
C VAL A 73 -0.97 -2.83 6.56
N PHE A 74 -1.64 -2.41 5.49
CA PHE A 74 -3.06 -2.68 5.25
C PHE A 74 -3.32 -4.04 4.58
N LEU A 75 -2.28 -4.78 4.22
CA LEU A 75 -2.40 -6.11 3.62
C LEU A 75 -2.34 -7.20 4.71
N PRO A 76 -3.27 -8.18 4.72
CA PRO A 76 -3.24 -9.25 5.70
C PRO A 76 -1.97 -10.11 5.58
N LYS A 77 -1.46 -10.54 6.76
CA LYS A 77 -0.16 -11.16 7.05
C LYS A 77 0.24 -12.38 6.19
N ALA A 78 -0.70 -13.04 5.52
CA ALA A 78 -0.45 -14.18 4.64
C ALA A 78 0.44 -13.87 3.41
N LEU A 79 0.86 -12.61 3.23
CA LEU A 79 1.84 -12.19 2.22
C LEU A 79 3.26 -11.93 2.75
N GLU A 80 3.50 -11.92 4.08
CA GLU A 80 4.84 -11.62 4.63
C GLU A 80 5.89 -12.64 4.17
N THR A 81 5.53 -13.92 3.93
CA THR A 81 6.46 -14.95 3.46
C THR A 81 6.93 -14.73 2.00
N THR A 82 6.15 -13.99 1.22
CA THR A 82 6.46 -13.68 -0.18
C THR A 82 7.13 -12.31 -0.32
N THR A 83 6.90 -11.37 0.61
CA THR A 83 7.57 -10.06 0.65
C THR A 83 9.10 -10.18 0.74
N ASP A 84 9.63 -11.20 1.41
CA ASP A 84 11.08 -11.45 1.47
C ASP A 84 11.67 -11.75 0.07
N LEU A 85 10.90 -12.40 -0.81
CA LEU A 85 11.29 -12.64 -2.21
C LEU A 85 11.13 -11.39 -3.09
N TRP A 86 10.19 -10.50 -2.78
CA TRP A 86 9.96 -9.27 -3.56
C TRP A 86 11.02 -8.19 -3.33
N ASN A 87 11.62 -8.12 -2.13
CA ASN A 87 12.73 -7.22 -1.85
C ASN A 87 14.02 -7.66 -2.55
N LEU A 88 14.19 -8.96 -2.80
CA LEU A 88 15.36 -9.51 -3.50
C LEU A 88 15.32 -9.25 -5.02
N LYS A 89 14.12 -9.09 -5.61
CA LYS A 89 13.93 -8.87 -7.05
C LYS A 89 13.98 -7.39 -7.47
N ILE A 90 14.33 -6.50 -6.55
CA ILE A 90 14.56 -5.06 -6.77
C ILE A 90 16.05 -4.71 -6.48
N ARG A 91 16.95 -5.69 -6.57
CA ARG A 91 18.41 -5.46 -6.62
C ARG A 91 18.93 -5.66 -8.04
#